data_AF-A0A2T5E8H9-F1
#
_entry.id   AF-A0A2T5E8H9-F1
#
_cell.length_a   1.000
_cell.length_b   1.000
_cell.length_c   1.000
_cell.angle_alpha   90.00
_cell.angle_beta   90.00
_cell.angle_gamma   90.00
#
_symmetry.space_group_name_H-M   'P 1'
#
loop_
_entity.id
_entity.type
_entity.pdbx_description
1 polymer ?
#
loop_
_entity_poly.entity_id
_entity_poly.type
_entity_poly.pdbx_seq_one_letter_code
_entity_poly.pdbx_strand_id
1 'polypeptide(L)' 'MEQFDQVVKLFTENVDWVFSGIGVFVLTLFFVKNGVTKKQRAGKKSNNYMAEGDINIGKKDDNN' A
#
# COMPACT_ATOMS: atom_id res chain seq x y z
N MET A 1 7.69 -10.28 -30.92
CA MET A 1 6.28 -10.28 -31.37
C MET A 1 5.50 -11.43 -30.72
N GLU A 2 5.99 -12.68 -30.74
CA GLU A 2 5.28 -13.83 -30.14
C GLU A 2 4.91 -13.70 -28.66
N GLN A 3 5.79 -13.16 -27.81
CA GLN A 3 5.47 -12.99 -26.38
C GLN A 3 4.34 -11.99 -26.14
N PHE A 4 4.23 -10.95 -26.97
CA PHE A 4 3.16 -9.96 -26.83
C PHE A 4 1.81 -10.59 -27.21
N ASP A 5 1.77 -11.34 -28.31
CA ASP A 5 0.55 -12.05 -28.73
C ASP A 5 0.11 -13.09 -27.70
N GLN A 6 1.04 -13.80 -27.06
CA GLN A 6 0.71 -14.73 -25.97
C GLN A 6 0.09 -14.02 -24.77
N VAL A 7 0.66 -12.90 -24.34
CA VAL A 7 0.13 -12.12 -23.22
C VAL A 7 -1.27 -11.57 -23.57
N VAL A 8 -1.44 -11.00 -24.76
CA VAL A 8 -2.73 -10.49 -25.22
C VAL A 8 -3.78 -11.59 -25.25
N LYS A 9 -3.44 -12.78 -25.77
CA LYS A 9 -4.36 -13.92 -25.84
C LYS A 9 -4.81 -14.37 -24.45
N LEU A 10 -3.88 -14.44 -23.50
CA LEU A 10 -4.14 -14.83 -22.11
C LEU A 10 -5.06 -13.83 -21.40
N PHE A 11 -4.87 -12.52 -21.64
CA PHE A 11 -5.77 -11.49 -21.12
C PHE A 11 -7.15 -11.54 -21.78
N THR A 12 -7.21 -11.73 -23.09
CA THR A 12 -8.48 -11.71 -23.84
C THR A 12 -9.36 -12.90 -23.49
N GLU A 13 -8.77 -14.10 -23.30
CA GLU A 13 -9.48 -15.30 -22.89
C GLU A 13 -10.00 -15.24 -21.44
N ASN A 14 -9.40 -14.39 -20.59
CA ASN A 14 -9.75 -14.27 -19.18
C ASN A 14 -10.38 -12.91 -18.84
N VAL A 15 -10.81 -12.12 -19.84
CA VAL A 15 -11.37 -10.76 -19.65
C VAL A 15 -12.54 -10.78 -18.67
N ASP A 16 -13.46 -11.73 -18.80
CA ASP A 16 -14.62 -11.84 -17.92
C ASP A 16 -14.22 -12.10 -16.47
N TRP A 17 -13.17 -12.91 -16.26
CA TRP A 17 -12.64 -13.19 -14.93
C TRP A 17 -11.91 -11.98 -14.35
N VAL A 18 -11.04 -11.32 -15.13
CA VAL A 18 -10.27 -10.12 -14.74
C VAL A 18 -11.20 -8.97 -14.35
N PHE A 19 -12.29 -8.77 -15.09
CA PHE A 19 -13.30 -7.73 -14.82
C PHE A 19 -14.48 -8.19 -13.97
N SER A 20 -14.49 -9.45 -13.50
CA SER A 20 -15.47 -9.92 -12.52
C SER A 20 -15.26 -9.23 -11.16
N GLY A 21 -16.28 -9.26 -10.30
CA GLY A 21 -16.16 -8.72 -8.94
C GLY A 21 -14.99 -9.33 -8.14
N ILE A 22 -14.69 -10.62 -8.35
CA ILE A 22 -13.54 -11.29 -7.72
C ILE A 22 -12.22 -10.84 -8.35
N GLY A 23 -12.17 -10.69 -9.68
CA GLY A 23 -10.96 -10.30 -10.40
C GLY A 23 -10.54 -8.87 -10.05
N VAL A 24 -11.50 -7.94 -10.06
CA VAL A 24 -11.27 -6.56 -9.64
C VAL A 24 -10.86 -6.49 -8.18
N PHE A 25 -11.47 -7.29 -7.29
CA PHE A 25 -11.07 -7.37 -5.88
C PHE A 25 -9.60 -7.78 -5.72
N VAL A 26 -9.16 -8.86 -6.39
CA VAL A 26 -7.76 -9.30 -6.34
C VAL A 26 -6.82 -8.24 -6.93
N LEU A 27 -7.15 -7.66 -8.08
CA LEU A 27 -6.38 -6.57 -8.69
C LEU A 27 -6.22 -5.38 -7.74
N THR A 28 -7.29 -4.97 -7.06
CA THR A 28 -7.22 -3.86 -6.10
C THR A 28 -6.26 -4.15 -4.95
N LEU A 29 -6.15 -5.39 -4.46
CA LEU A 29 -5.18 -5.73 -3.42
C LEU A 29 -3.71 -5.54 -3.87
N PHE A 30 -3.41 -5.77 -5.15
CA PHE A 30 -2.06 -5.57 -5.68
C PHE A 30 -1.76 -4.11 -6.03
N PHE A 31 -2.77 -3.32 -6.41
CA PHE A 31 -2.59 -1.91 -6.81
C PHE A 31 -2.84 -0.90 -5.68
N VAL A 32 -3.49 -1.30 -4.60
CA VAL A 32 -3.58 -0.48 -3.38
C VAL A 32 -2.20 -0.45 -2.74
N LYS A 33 -1.41 0.57 -3.08
CA LYS A 33 -0.16 0.89 -2.37
C LYS A 33 -0.48 1.02 -0.88
N ASN A 34 0.31 0.33 -0.04
CA ASN A 34 0.27 0.38 1.43
C ASN A 34 0.53 1.78 2.05
N GLY A 35 0.54 2.84 1.26
CA GLY A 35 0.79 4.22 1.68
C GLY A 35 -0.50 4.99 1.89
N VAL A 36 -1.41 4.51 2.74
CA VAL A 36 -2.37 5.43 3.36
C VAL A 36 -1.57 6.18 4.43
N THR A 37 -0.86 7.25 4.03
CA THR A 37 -0.24 8.16 5.00
C THR A 37 -1.36 8.65 5.89
N LYS A 38 -1.44 8.12 7.11
CA LYS A 38 -2.44 8.49 8.09
C LYS A 38 -2.21 9.97 8.40
N LYS A 39 -3.00 10.87 7.80
CA LYS A 39 -2.94 12.29 8.13
C LYS A 39 -3.59 12.48 9.50
N GLN A 40 -2.79 12.60 10.57
CA GLN A 40 -3.33 13.07 11.86
C GLN A 40 -3.88 14.48 11.65
N ARG A 41 -5.12 14.72 12.04
CA ARG A 41 -5.60 16.09 12.23
C ARG A 41 -4.89 16.66 13.47
N ALA A 42 -3.85 17.46 13.25
CA ALA A 42 -3.19 18.22 14.31
C ALA A 42 -3.84 19.60 14.47
N GLY A 43 -4.11 20.01 15.71
CA GLY A 43 -4.59 21.36 16.01
C GLY A 43 -3.46 22.39 15.88
N LYS A 44 -3.78 23.66 15.62
CA LYS A 44 -2.84 24.78 15.37
C LYS A 44 -1.81 25.08 16.48
N LYS A 45 -1.76 24.29 17.56
CA LYS A 45 -0.87 24.52 18.71
C LYS A 45 -0.39 23.24 19.43
N SER A 46 -0.44 22.07 18.79
CA SER A 46 0.02 20.81 19.39
C SER A 46 1.19 20.19 18.61
N ASN A 47 2.28 19.86 19.31
CA ASN A 47 3.35 19.02 18.78
C ASN A 47 2.85 17.57 18.74
N ASN A 48 2.22 17.18 17.64
CA ASN A 48 1.73 15.83 17.44
C ASN A 48 2.88 14.93 16.96
N TYR A 49 3.54 14.26 17.91
CA TYR A 49 4.47 13.19 17.60
C TYR A 49 3.68 11.93 17.21
N MET A 50 3.51 11.71 15.91
CA MET A 50 3.07 10.42 15.38
C MET A 50 4.26 9.48 15.42
N ALA A 51 4.26 8.53 16.36
CA ALA A 51 5.15 7.40 16.25
C ALA A 51 4.57 6.42 15.23
N GLU A 52 5.21 6.32 14.07
CA GLU A 52 4.88 5.34 13.03
C GLU A 52 5.44 3.94 13.34
N GLY A 53 6.23 3.79 14.42
CA GLY A 53 6.84 2.54 14.87
C GLY A 53 7.08 2.49 16.38
N ASP A 54 7.79 1.46 16.87
CA ASP A 54 8.01 1.19 18.29
C ASP A 54 8.65 2.40 19.01
N ILE A 55 7.90 2.98 19.94
CA ILE A 55 8.38 4.11 20.73
C ILE A 55 9.28 3.58 21.84
N ASN A 56 10.59 3.67 21.63
CA ASN A 56 11.55 3.43 22.70
C ASN A 56 11.60 4.66 23.63
N ILE A 57 10.67 4.74 24.58
CA ILE A 57 10.72 5.70 25.69
C ILE A 57 11.63 5.14 26.77
N GLY A 58 12.89 5.55 26.73
CA GLY A 58 13.90 5.29 27.75
C GLY A 58 15.17 6.08 27.43
N LYS A 59 15.72 6.80 28.40
CA LYS A 59 17.00 7.49 28.24
C LYS A 59 18.08 6.45 27.95
N LYS A 60 18.77 6.57 26.81
CA LYS A 60 20.14 6.08 26.72
C LYS A 60 21.00 7.09 27.46
N ASP A 61 21.35 6.77 28.70
CA ASP A 61 22.46 7.42 29.39
C ASP A 61 23.76 6.96 28.69
N ASP A 62 24.09 7.62 27.59
CA ASP A 62 25.42 7.52 27.00
C ASP A 62 26.31 8.56 27.71
N ASN A 63 26.76 8.22 28.92
CA ASN A 63 27.85 8.94 29.58
C ASN A 63 29.17 8.56 28.88
N ASN A 64 29.69 9.46 28.04
CA ASN A 64 31.12 9.57 27.78
C ASN A 64 31.50 11.01 27.40
#